data_AF-V7HUY9-F1
#
_entry.id   AF-V7HUY9-F1
#
_cell.length_a   1.000
_cell.length_b   1.000
_cell.length_c   1.000
_cell.angle_alpha   90.00
_cell.angle_beta   90.00
_cell.angle_gamma   90.00
#
_symmetry.space_group_name_H-M   'P 1'
#
loop_
_entity.id
_entity.type
_entity.pdbx_description
1 polymer ?
#
loop_
_entity_poly.entity_id
_entity_poly.type
_entity_poly.pdbx_seq_one_letter_code
_entity_poly.pdbx_strand_id
1 'polypeptide(L)'
;MMGSPSAFQSLLLVVVLLALAACASGPSPVPPEAPEARERSSRMPTPTIPAPSTPTAPTDRSSPPARSPVDSLLDEARAFREQGDLSASFARLERALRIAPQRAEVYLELARSHAAAGRPGRASASAERGLLYCGASTCTKLRQFID
;
A
#
# COMPACT_ATOMS: atom_id res chain seq x y z
N MET A 1 30.94 -4.70 -46.42
CA MET A 1 30.86 -5.85 -45.50
C MET A 1 29.45 -5.90 -44.94
N MET A 2 28.51 -6.51 -45.67
CA MET A 2 27.13 -6.75 -45.21
C MET A 2 27.18 -7.86 -44.16
N GLY A 3 26.89 -7.54 -42.90
CA GLY A 3 26.69 -8.54 -41.86
C GLY A 3 25.44 -9.36 -42.17
N SER A 4 25.60 -10.67 -42.35
CA SER A 4 24.51 -11.58 -42.69
C SER A 4 23.43 -11.59 -41.61
N PRO A 5 22.13 -11.45 -41.95
CA PRO A 5 21.03 -11.42 -40.97
C PRO A 5 20.96 -12.70 -40.11
N SER A 6 21.49 -13.80 -40.63
CA SER A 6 21.61 -15.09 -39.94
C SER A 6 22.49 -15.04 -38.70
N ALA A 7 23.53 -14.18 -38.68
CA ALA A 7 24.40 -14.05 -37.51
C ALA A 7 23.70 -13.30 -36.37
N PHE A 8 22.91 -12.27 -36.71
CA PHE A 8 22.08 -11.55 -35.75
C PHE A 8 20.96 -12.41 -35.19
N GLN A 9 20.33 -13.26 -36.02
CA GLN A 9 19.29 -14.17 -35.57
C GLN A 9 19.82 -15.26 -34.64
N SER A 10 21.01 -15.82 -34.94
CA SER A 10 21.68 -16.77 -34.04
C SER A 10 22.08 -16.13 -32.72
N LEU A 11 22.59 -14.89 -32.74
CA LEU A 11 22.94 -14.16 -31.52
C LEU A 11 21.69 -13.88 -30.68
N LEU A 12 20.58 -13.49 -31.30
CA LEU A 12 19.30 -13.25 -30.63
C LEU A 12 18.76 -14.53 -29.98
N LEU A 13 18.82 -15.67 -30.68
CA LEU A 13 18.39 -16.97 -30.15
C LEU A 13 19.22 -17.42 -28.94
N VAL A 14 20.55 -17.23 -28.98
CA VAL A 14 21.44 -17.57 -27.86
C VAL A 14 21.14 -16.72 -26.63
N VAL A 15 20.89 -15.41 -26.81
CA VAL A 15 20.52 -14.51 -25.69
C VAL A 15 19.17 -14.90 -25.08
N VAL A 16 18.18 -15.26 -25.90
CA VAL A 16 16.87 -15.72 -25.41
C VAL A 16 17.00 -17.01 -24.61
N LEU A 17 17.80 -17.97 -25.07
CA LEU A 17 18.06 -19.23 -24.35
C LEU A 17 18.80 -18.99 -23.01
N LEU A 18 19.76 -18.06 -22.98
CA LEU A 18 20.44 -17.64 -21.74
C LEU A 18 19.48 -16.98 -20.74
N ALA A 19 18.55 -16.16 -21.22
CA ALA A 19 17.55 -15.51 -20.37
C ALA A 19 16.54 -16.51 -19.78
N LEU A 20 16.15 -17.54 -20.53
CA LEU A 20 15.24 -18.59 -20.08
C LEU A 20 15.84 -19.50 -18.99
N ALA A 21 17.17 -19.69 -18.97
CA ALA A 21 17.86 -20.51 -17.97
C ALA A 21 17.99 -19.83 -16.59
N ALA A 22 17.68 -18.53 -16.47
CA ALA A 22 17.91 -17.75 -15.25
C ALA A 22 16.80 -17.88 -14.18
N CYS A 23 15.71 -18.62 -14.43
CA CYS A 23 14.57 -18.73 -13.50
C CYS A 23 14.59 -19.96 -12.57
N ALA A 24 15.70 -20.70 -12.44
CA ALA A 24 15.73 -21.92 -11.63
C ALA A 24 16.22 -21.75 -10.17
N SER A 25 16.56 -20.54 -9.72
CA SER A 25 17.08 -20.29 -8.37
C SER A 25 15.95 -19.98 -7.38
N GLY A 26 15.27 -21.02 -6.90
CA GLY A 26 14.28 -20.91 -5.82
C GLY A 26 14.94 -20.73 -4.43
N PRO A 27 14.33 -19.97 -3.51
CA PRO A 27 14.86 -19.78 -2.16
C PRO A 27 14.68 -21.04 -1.28
N SER A 28 15.71 -21.38 -0.51
CA SER A 28 15.70 -22.50 0.44
C SER A 28 14.65 -22.32 1.55
N PRO A 29 14.01 -23.40 2.02
CA PRO A 29 13.09 -23.36 3.14
C PRO A 29 13.84 -23.19 4.48
N VAL A 30 13.40 -22.23 5.30
CA VAL A 30 13.84 -22.03 6.69
C VAL A 30 13.12 -23.04 7.59
N PRO A 31 13.83 -23.81 8.45
CA PRO A 31 13.19 -24.73 9.40
C PRO A 31 12.38 -23.97 10.46
N PRO A 32 11.23 -24.48 10.90
CA PRO A 32 10.49 -23.90 12.00
C PRO A 32 11.19 -24.19 13.34
N GLU A 33 11.74 -23.17 13.98
CA GLU A 33 12.13 -23.25 15.39
C GLU A 33 10.87 -23.38 16.25
N ALA A 34 10.77 -24.51 16.93
CA ALA A 34 9.70 -24.84 17.85
C ALA A 34 9.71 -23.88 19.07
N PRO A 35 8.54 -23.60 19.66
CA PRO A 35 8.42 -22.71 20.81
C PRO A 35 8.93 -23.42 22.06
N GLU A 36 10.07 -22.99 22.59
CA GLU A 36 10.46 -23.32 23.96
C GLU A 36 9.55 -22.57 24.93
N ALA A 37 8.49 -23.27 25.33
CA ALA A 37 7.80 -23.03 26.57
C ALA A 37 8.82 -23.12 27.72
N ARG A 38 9.15 -21.98 28.34
CA ARG A 38 9.65 -21.96 29.71
C ARG A 38 8.72 -21.12 30.57
N GLU A 39 7.74 -21.84 31.10
CA GLU A 39 6.99 -21.49 32.30
C GLU A 39 7.93 -21.19 33.46
N ARG A 40 7.71 -20.05 34.12
CA ARG A 40 7.64 -19.87 35.59
C ARG A 40 8.01 -18.43 35.91
N SER A 41 6.99 -17.64 36.25
CA SER A 41 7.00 -17.02 37.58
C SER A 41 5.61 -16.50 37.89
N SER A 42 4.87 -17.29 38.66
CA SER A 42 3.72 -16.82 39.40
C SER A 42 4.12 -15.61 40.25
N ARG A 43 3.60 -14.44 39.88
CA ARG A 43 3.22 -13.44 40.88
C ARG A 43 1.95 -12.77 40.36
N MET A 44 0.84 -13.25 40.89
CA MET A 44 -0.43 -12.56 40.87
C MET A 44 -0.43 -11.65 42.11
N PRO A 45 -0.30 -10.32 42.00
CA PRO A 45 -0.85 -9.43 42.99
C PRO A 45 -2.31 -9.15 42.61
N THR A 46 -3.18 -9.38 43.57
CA THR A 46 -4.60 -9.05 43.60
C THR A 46 -4.92 -7.75 42.85
N PRO A 47 -5.92 -7.73 41.94
CA PRO A 47 -6.42 -6.48 41.40
C PRO A 47 -7.14 -5.72 42.51
N THR A 48 -6.44 -4.81 43.19
CA THR A 48 -7.12 -3.68 43.83
C THR A 48 -7.68 -2.86 42.67
N ILE A 49 -8.96 -3.01 42.39
CA ILE A 49 -9.70 -2.11 41.50
C ILE A 49 -9.89 -0.81 42.29
N PRO A 50 -9.15 0.29 42.04
CA PRO A 50 -9.60 1.59 42.50
C PRO A 50 -10.93 1.88 41.80
N ALA A 51 -11.91 2.31 42.60
CA ALA A 51 -13.25 2.67 42.16
C ALA A 51 -13.23 3.52 40.87
N PRO A 52 -14.21 3.39 39.98
CA PRO A 52 -14.30 4.21 38.78
C PRO A 52 -14.55 5.67 39.19
N SER A 53 -13.47 6.43 39.32
CA SER A 53 -13.51 7.89 39.26
C SER A 53 -13.93 8.23 37.84
N THR A 54 -15.22 8.50 37.63
CA THR A 54 -15.72 9.11 36.39
C THR A 54 -14.88 10.34 36.07
N PRO A 55 -14.07 10.35 35.00
CA PRO A 55 -13.51 11.59 34.51
C PRO A 55 -14.65 12.32 33.82
N THR A 56 -15.32 13.22 34.54
CA THR A 56 -16.05 14.32 33.92
C THR A 56 -15.01 15.21 33.25
N ALA A 57 -14.51 14.78 32.09
CA ALA A 57 -13.67 15.62 31.26
C ALA A 57 -14.58 16.72 30.68
N PRO A 58 -14.25 18.00 30.87
CA PRO A 58 -14.99 19.08 30.23
C PRO A 58 -14.88 18.87 28.72
N THR A 59 -16.03 18.81 28.05
CA THR A 59 -16.09 18.87 26.59
C THR A 59 -15.71 20.28 26.19
N ASP A 60 -14.41 20.53 26.07
CA ASP A 60 -13.88 21.72 25.41
C ASP A 60 -14.23 21.60 23.92
N ARG A 61 -15.37 22.20 23.60
CA ARG A 61 -15.98 22.22 22.27
C ARG A 61 -15.28 23.23 21.34
N SER A 62 -14.08 23.70 21.69
CA SER A 62 -13.36 24.74 20.95
C SER A 62 -12.14 24.23 20.18
N SER A 63 -11.85 22.92 20.18
CA SER A 63 -10.77 22.40 19.34
C SER A 63 -11.21 22.43 17.86
N PRO A 64 -10.41 23.01 16.92
CA PRO A 64 -10.62 22.87 15.48
C PRO A 64 -10.84 21.39 15.13
N PRO A 65 -11.63 21.06 14.09
CA PRO A 65 -11.85 19.67 13.72
C PRO A 65 -10.48 19.02 13.51
N ALA A 66 -10.15 18.07 14.39
CA ALA A 66 -8.90 17.33 14.31
C ALA A 66 -8.85 16.68 12.93
N ARG A 67 -7.75 16.88 12.18
CA ARG A 67 -7.56 16.21 10.87
C ARG A 67 -7.80 14.72 11.05
N SER A 68 -8.52 14.10 10.13
CA SER A 68 -8.77 12.67 10.26
C SER A 68 -7.45 11.91 10.06
N PRO A 69 -7.26 10.75 10.71
CA PRO A 69 -6.07 9.92 10.49
C PRO A 69 -5.89 9.53 9.01
N VAL A 70 -6.97 9.48 8.23
CA VAL A 70 -6.95 9.20 6.80
C VAL A 70 -6.35 10.36 6.02
N ASP A 71 -6.65 11.61 6.38
CA ASP A 71 -6.10 12.77 5.68
C ASP A 71 -4.58 12.83 5.80
N SER A 72 -4.02 12.54 7.00
CA SER A 72 -2.57 12.43 7.19
C SER A 72 -1.94 11.31 6.35
N LEU A 73 -2.60 10.16 6.23
CA LEU A 73 -2.10 9.06 5.39
C LEU A 73 -2.14 9.41 3.89
N LEU A 74 -3.13 10.18 3.45
CA LEU A 74 -3.21 10.67 2.07
C LEU A 74 -2.11 11.69 1.77
N ASP A 75 -1.83 12.60 2.71
CA ASP A 75 -0.73 13.56 2.60
C ASP A 75 0.63 12.84 2.52
N GLU A 76 0.88 11.87 3.40
CA GLU A 76 2.09 11.03 3.35
C GLU A 76 2.20 10.25 2.03
N ALA A 77 1.11 9.61 1.59
CA ALA A 77 1.12 8.83 0.36
C ALA A 77 1.44 9.68 -0.87
N ARG A 78 0.93 10.92 -0.92
CA ARG A 78 1.25 11.90 -1.96
C ARG A 78 2.73 12.26 -1.91
N ALA A 79 3.25 12.59 -0.74
CA ALA A 79 4.65 12.96 -0.57
C ALA A 79 5.59 11.82 -1.01
N PHE A 80 5.31 10.57 -0.60
CA PHE A 80 6.10 9.42 -1.03
C PHE A 80 6.04 9.19 -2.55
N ARG A 81 4.87 9.34 -3.18
CA ARG A 81 4.76 9.23 -4.64
C ARG A 81 5.56 10.32 -5.35
N GLU A 82 5.50 11.56 -4.88
CA GLU A 82 6.26 12.68 -5.45
C GLU A 82 7.77 12.48 -5.32
N GLN A 83 8.22 11.78 -4.27
CA GLN A 83 9.62 11.36 -4.09
C GLN A 83 10.01 10.12 -4.92
N GLY A 84 9.05 9.48 -5.59
CA GLY A 84 9.27 8.23 -6.33
C GLY A 84 9.28 6.96 -5.46
N ASP A 85 9.10 7.09 -4.14
CA ASP A 85 8.92 5.93 -3.25
C ASP A 85 7.47 5.41 -3.32
N LEU A 86 7.18 4.71 -4.40
CA LEU A 86 5.86 4.14 -4.64
C LEU A 86 5.51 3.04 -3.63
N SER A 87 6.51 2.35 -3.08
CA SER A 87 6.31 1.31 -2.07
C SER A 87 5.73 1.92 -0.79
N ALA A 88 6.36 2.98 -0.28
CA ALA A 88 5.86 3.70 0.90
C ALA A 88 4.50 4.36 0.62
N SER A 89 4.29 4.89 -0.59
CA SER A 89 2.98 5.42 -1.00
C SER A 89 1.88 4.37 -0.89
N PHE A 90 2.07 3.16 -1.45
CA PHE A 90 1.08 2.09 -1.36
C PHE A 90 0.84 1.64 0.09
N ALA A 91 1.88 1.51 0.91
CA ALA A 91 1.72 1.13 2.31
C ALA A 91 0.82 2.11 3.10
N ARG A 92 0.90 3.41 2.79
CA ARG A 92 0.05 4.45 3.41
C ARG A 92 -1.39 4.35 2.91
N LEU A 93 -1.57 4.12 1.61
CA LEU A 93 -2.89 3.97 1.01
C LEU A 93 -3.60 2.69 1.45
N GLU A 94 -2.89 1.59 1.66
CA GLU A 94 -3.43 0.35 2.23
C GLU A 94 -3.91 0.56 3.66
N ARG A 95 -3.14 1.29 4.47
CA ARG A 95 -3.59 1.69 5.82
C ARG A 95 -4.81 2.60 5.75
N ALA A 96 -4.84 3.57 4.83
CA ALA A 96 -5.98 4.45 4.64
C ALA A 96 -7.24 3.66 4.26
N LEU A 97 -7.12 2.68 3.36
CA LEU A 97 -8.22 1.79 2.98
C LEU A 97 -8.77 0.97 4.16
N ARG A 98 -7.90 0.48 5.06
CA ARG A 98 -8.35 -0.24 6.26
C ARG A 98 -9.17 0.64 7.20
N ILE A 99 -8.86 1.94 7.26
CA ILE A 99 -9.54 2.89 8.13
C ILE A 99 -10.84 3.38 7.49
N ALA A 100 -10.81 3.69 6.19
CA ALA A 100 -11.95 4.25 5.48
C ALA A 100 -12.07 3.66 4.07
N PRO A 101 -12.66 2.45 3.94
CA PRO A 101 -12.71 1.69 2.68
C PRO A 101 -13.59 2.34 1.61
N GLN A 102 -14.45 3.30 1.98
CA GLN A 102 -15.36 3.99 1.07
C GLN A 102 -14.91 5.44 0.77
N ARG A 103 -13.68 5.83 1.13
CA ARG A 103 -13.20 7.17 0.78
C ARG A 103 -12.65 7.21 -0.65
N ALA A 104 -13.35 7.93 -1.52
CA ALA A 104 -12.98 8.10 -2.92
C ALA A 104 -11.58 8.72 -3.10
N GLU A 105 -11.16 9.61 -2.21
CA GLU A 105 -9.82 10.20 -2.27
C GLU A 105 -8.71 9.15 -2.14
N VAL A 106 -8.93 8.08 -1.36
CA VAL A 106 -7.96 6.98 -1.23
C VAL A 106 -7.80 6.24 -2.56
N TYR A 107 -8.91 5.98 -3.25
CA TYR A 107 -8.89 5.36 -4.58
C TYR A 107 -8.27 6.26 -5.66
N LEU A 108 -8.49 7.57 -5.59
CA LEU A 108 -7.84 8.53 -6.49
C LEU A 108 -6.31 8.52 -6.31
N GLU A 109 -5.83 8.50 -5.06
CA GLU A 109 -4.40 8.43 -4.79
C GLU A 109 -3.80 7.07 -5.18
N LEU A 110 -4.55 5.96 -5.04
CA LEU A 110 -4.15 4.65 -5.59
C LEU A 110 -4.03 4.68 -7.10
N ALA A 111 -4.99 5.28 -7.80
CA ALA A 111 -4.94 5.42 -9.26
C ALA A 111 -3.69 6.20 -9.70
N ARG A 112 -3.40 7.32 -9.04
CA ARG A 112 -2.19 8.13 -9.27
C ARG A 112 -0.90 7.36 -8.98
N SER A 113 -0.82 6.64 -7.86
CA SER A 113 0.36 5.86 -7.51
C SER A 113 0.58 4.67 -8.45
N HIS A 114 -0.49 4.03 -8.95
CA HIS A 114 -0.39 3.00 -9.98
C HIS A 114 0.04 3.55 -11.34
N ALA A 115 -0.48 4.72 -11.74
CA ALA A 115 -0.04 5.39 -12.97
C ALA A 115 1.46 5.76 -12.89
N ALA A 116 1.90 6.32 -11.77
CA ALA A 116 3.32 6.62 -11.53
C ALA A 116 4.19 5.35 -11.53
N ALA A 117 3.63 4.20 -11.15
CA ALA A 117 4.30 2.89 -11.22
C ALA A 117 4.35 2.28 -12.63
N GLY A 118 3.83 2.96 -13.65
CA GLY A 118 3.70 2.40 -15.00
C GLY A 118 2.69 1.24 -15.08
N ARG A 119 1.68 1.24 -14.20
CA ARG A 119 0.65 0.18 -14.12
C ARG A 119 -0.73 0.73 -14.48
N PRO A 120 -0.98 1.13 -15.74
CA PRO A 120 -2.21 1.81 -16.15
C PRO A 120 -3.47 0.97 -15.89
N GLY A 121 -3.45 -0.35 -16.13
CA GLY A 121 -4.61 -1.20 -15.83
C GLY A 121 -4.97 -1.30 -14.34
N ARG A 122 -3.99 -1.11 -13.43
CA ARG A 122 -4.30 -1.00 -11.99
C ARG A 122 -4.75 0.40 -11.61
N ALA A 123 -4.32 1.41 -12.35
CA ALA A 123 -4.78 2.77 -12.17
C ALA A 123 -6.26 2.90 -12.54
N SER A 124 -6.67 2.39 -13.70
CA SER A 124 -8.07 2.35 -14.14
C SER A 124 -8.94 1.57 -13.15
N ALA A 125 -8.53 0.36 -12.78
CA ALA A 125 -9.28 -0.45 -11.80
C ALA A 125 -9.45 0.24 -10.44
N SER A 126 -8.44 0.98 -9.98
CA SER A 126 -8.54 1.78 -8.76
C SER A 126 -9.51 2.95 -8.94
N ALA A 127 -9.46 3.60 -10.10
CA ALA A 127 -10.33 4.72 -10.42
C ALA A 127 -11.81 4.31 -10.51
N GLU A 128 -12.10 3.19 -11.19
CA GLU A 128 -13.43 2.59 -11.28
C GLU A 128 -14.02 2.33 -9.88
N ARG A 129 -13.23 1.74 -8.99
CA ARG A 129 -13.64 1.54 -7.59
C ARG A 129 -13.90 2.87 -6.87
N GLY A 130 -13.06 3.88 -7.11
CA GLY A 130 -13.24 5.21 -6.53
C GLY A 130 -14.52 5.90 -7.01
N LEU A 131 -14.95 5.66 -8.25
CA LEU A 131 -16.17 6.23 -8.81
C LEU A 131 -17.44 5.79 -8.07
N LEU A 132 -17.39 4.64 -7.39
CA LEU A 132 -18.51 4.15 -6.57
C LEU A 132 -18.80 5.04 -5.35
N TYR A 133 -17.84 5.86 -4.92
CA TYR A 133 -17.92 6.63 -3.67
C TYR A 133 -17.65 8.13 -3.85
N CYS A 134 -17.45 8.60 -5.08
CA CYS A 134 -16.91 9.92 -5.33
C CYS A 134 -17.97 11.04 -5.20
N GLY A 135 -17.54 12.18 -4.66
CA GLY A 135 -18.23 13.46 -4.85
C GLY A 135 -17.82 14.11 -6.19
N ALA A 136 -18.59 15.09 -6.67
CA ALA A 136 -18.44 15.68 -8.01
C ALA A 136 -16.99 16.03 -8.41
N SER A 137 -16.23 16.67 -7.51
CA SER A 137 -14.84 17.08 -7.78
C SER A 137 -13.86 15.91 -7.88
N THR A 138 -14.05 14.87 -7.05
CA THR A 138 -13.22 13.66 -7.06
C THR A 138 -13.58 12.77 -8.25
N CYS A 139 -14.87 12.69 -8.63
CA CYS A 139 -15.31 11.92 -9.80
C CYS A 139 -14.63 12.39 -11.09
N THR A 140 -14.54 13.70 -11.31
CA THR A 140 -13.88 14.27 -12.50
C THR A 140 -12.41 13.85 -12.60
N LYS A 141 -11.69 13.80 -11.47
CA LYS A 141 -10.28 13.38 -11.43
C LYS A 141 -10.12 11.89 -11.67
N LEU A 142 -11.07 11.07 -11.19
CA LEU A 142 -11.03 9.62 -11.35
C LEU A 142 -11.28 9.20 -12.81
N ARG A 143 -12.18 9.88 -13.53
CA ARG A 143 -12.48 9.56 -14.94
C ARG A 143 -11.26 9.65 -15.86
N GLN A 144 -10.32 10.53 -15.55
CA GLN A 144 -9.05 10.70 -16.29
C GLN A 144 -8.19 9.43 -16.36
N PHE A 145 -8.49 8.38 -15.59
CA PHE A 145 -7.76 7.12 -15.60
C PHE A 145 -8.48 5.99 -16.35
N ILE A 146 -9.66 6.25 -16.91
CA ILE A 146 -10.52 5.25 -17.55
C ILE A 146 -10.73 5.57 -19.05
N ASP A 147 -10.42 6.80 -19.46
CA ASP A 147 -10.56 7.30 -20.83
C ASP A 147 -9.33 6.98 -21.71
#